data_AF-A0A3N5V4X3-F1
#
_entry.id   AF-A0A3N5V4X3-F1
#
_cell.length_a   1.000
_cell.length_b   1.000
_cell.length_c   1.000
_cell.angle_alpha   90.00
_cell.angle_beta   90.00
_cell.angle_gamma   90.00
#
_symmetry.space_group_name_H-M   'P 1'
#
loop_
_entity.id
_entity.type
_entity.pdbx_description
1 polymer ?
#
loop_
_entity_poly.entity_id
_entity_poly.type
_entity_poly.pdbx_seq_one_letter_code
_entity_poly.pdbx_strand_id
1 'polypeptide(L)'
;MEHNKTLHLAIIIGALVSLLLVSTTYSNFVYAQNKFRAKLDADNEVPPVDSKAEGVATFKIKDDSIKSTVNVTGIADVSGAQIFMGKIGQNGDPIVDLLKIGEKTER
;
A
#
# COMPACT_ATOMS: atom_id res chain seq x y z
N MET A 1 -27.43 54.41 -13.90
CA MET A 1 -27.87 53.15 -13.28
C MET A 1 -27.42 51.89 -14.04
N GLU A 2 -26.85 52.03 -15.25
CA GLU A 2 -26.29 50.90 -16.00
C GLU A 2 -24.78 50.70 -15.74
N HIS A 3 -24.00 51.79 -15.63
CA HIS A 3 -22.54 51.73 -15.40
C HIS A 3 -22.12 51.07 -14.08
N ASN A 4 -22.88 51.30 -13.00
CA ASN A 4 -22.65 50.64 -11.71
C ASN A 4 -22.98 49.15 -11.77
N LYS A 5 -24.01 48.73 -12.53
CA LYS A 5 -24.32 47.32 -12.74
C LYS A 5 -23.22 46.60 -13.51
N THR A 6 -22.66 47.24 -14.55
CA THR A 6 -21.53 46.68 -15.33
C THR A 6 -20.27 46.55 -14.47
N LEU A 7 -20.01 47.54 -13.60
CA LEU A 7 -18.89 47.50 -12.66
C LEU A 7 -19.04 46.37 -11.63
N HIS A 8 -20.22 46.21 -11.02
CA HIS A 8 -20.48 45.13 -10.08
C HIS A 8 -20.38 43.75 -10.76
N LEU A 9 -20.86 43.62 -12.00
CA LEU A 9 -20.77 42.37 -12.76
C LEU A 9 -19.30 41.99 -13.07
N ALA A 10 -18.47 42.97 -13.43
CA ALA A 10 -17.04 42.75 -13.67
C ALA A 10 -16.30 42.26 -12.42
N ILE A 11 -16.64 42.80 -11.24
CA ILE A 11 -16.06 42.37 -9.95
C ILE A 11 -16.45 40.94 -9.62
N ILE A 12 -17.72 40.57 -9.82
CA ILE A 12 -18.22 39.20 -9.57
C ILE A 12 -17.53 38.20 -10.49
N ILE A 13 -17.39 38.53 -11.78
CA ILE A 13 -16.70 37.66 -12.75
C ILE A 13 -15.23 37.50 -12.36
N GLY A 14 -14.55 38.59 -11.99
CA GLY A 14 -13.16 38.53 -11.53
C GLY A 14 -12.98 37.64 -10.30
N ALA A 15 -13.90 37.70 -9.33
CA ALA A 15 -13.89 36.86 -8.14
C ALA A 15 -14.15 35.37 -8.44
N LEU A 16 -15.03 35.07 -9.40
CA LEU A 16 -15.32 33.69 -9.81
C LEU A 16 -14.15 33.07 -10.59
N VAL A 17 -13.50 33.86 -11.45
CA VAL A 17 -12.32 33.43 -12.22
C VAL A 17 -11.14 33.16 -11.29
N SER A 18 -10.90 34.01 -10.28
CA SER A 18 -9.82 33.79 -9.32
C SER A 18 -10.06 32.55 -8.45
N LEU A 19 -11.30 32.29 -8.04
CA LEU A 19 -11.66 31.08 -7.30
C LEU A 19 -11.48 29.80 -8.14
N LEU A 20 -11.79 29.86 -9.43
CA LEU A 20 -11.59 28.75 -10.37
C LEU A 20 -10.09 28.50 -10.65
N LEU A 21 -9.26 29.54 -10.71
CA LEU A 21 -7.82 29.39 -10.86
C LEU A 21 -7.19 28.73 -9.63
N VAL A 22 -7.59 29.13 -8.43
CA VAL A 22 -7.14 28.50 -7.18
C VAL A 22 -7.51 27.01 -7.15
N SER A 23 -8.69 26.63 -7.67
CA SER A 23 -9.13 25.23 -7.64
C SER A 23 -8.29 24.30 -8.53
N THR A 24 -7.80 24.79 -9.67
CA THR A 24 -6.89 24.03 -10.54
C THR A 24 -5.49 23.79 -9.95
N THR A 25 -5.15 24.52 -8.88
CA THR A 25 -3.85 24.42 -8.20
C THR A 25 -3.88 23.61 -6.91
N TYR A 26 -5.04 23.06 -6.52
CA TYR A 26 -5.09 22.09 -5.41
C TYR A 26 -4.44 20.77 -5.87
N SER A 27 -3.18 20.64 -5.52
CA SER A 27 -2.39 19.41 -5.66
C SER A 27 -3.15 18.22 -5.07
N ASN A 28 -3.19 17.12 -5.81
CA ASN A 28 -3.61 15.83 -5.28
C ASN A 28 -2.59 15.40 -4.22
N PHE A 29 -2.95 15.46 -2.94
CA PHE A 29 -2.16 14.83 -1.89
C PHE A 29 -2.27 13.31 -2.04
N VAL A 30 -1.28 12.69 -2.69
CA VAL A 30 -1.09 11.25 -2.60
C VAL A 30 -0.57 10.96 -1.20
N TYR A 31 -1.45 10.52 -0.30
CA TYR A 31 -1.03 9.97 0.97
C TYR A 31 -0.22 8.70 0.70
N ALA A 32 1.05 8.67 1.10
CA ALA A 32 1.86 7.46 1.09
C ALA A 32 1.16 6.40 1.95
N GLN A 33 0.61 5.36 1.30
CA GLN A 33 0.08 4.20 2.01
C GLN A 33 1.27 3.40 2.55
N ASN A 34 1.62 3.62 3.81
CA ASN A 34 2.68 2.89 4.50
C ASN A 34 2.22 1.48 4.92
N LYS A 35 1.36 0.83 4.14
CA LYS A 35 0.82 -0.50 4.41
C LYS A 35 0.80 -1.32 3.13
N PHE A 36 1.49 -2.46 3.17
CA PHE A 36 1.54 -3.44 2.09
C PHE A 36 0.88 -4.73 2.55
N ARG A 37 0.22 -5.42 1.62
CA ARG A 37 -0.42 -6.71 1.87
C ARG A 37 -0.04 -7.66 0.75
N ALA A 38 0.35 -8.88 1.10
CA ALA A 38 0.61 -9.96 0.16
C ALA A 38 -0.28 -11.16 0.51
N LYS A 39 -0.88 -11.77 -0.51
CA LYS A 39 -1.50 -13.11 -0.39
C LYS A 39 -0.37 -14.13 -0.53
N LEU A 40 -0.30 -15.06 0.42
CA LEU A 40 0.61 -16.21 0.37
C LEU A 40 -0.20 -17.38 -0.22
N ASP A 41 0.32 -17.94 -1.30
CA ASP A 41 -0.34 -18.97 -2.09
C ASP A 41 0.73 -19.90 -2.66
N ALA A 42 0.52 -21.21 -2.59
CA ALA A 42 1.49 -22.20 -3.03
C ALA A 42 1.73 -22.15 -4.55
N ASP A 43 0.79 -21.60 -5.31
CA ASP A 43 0.92 -21.37 -6.75
C ASP A 43 1.95 -20.28 -7.10
N ASN A 44 2.34 -19.45 -6.13
CA ASN A 44 3.36 -18.41 -6.33
C ASN A 44 4.80 -18.94 -6.17
N GLU A 45 4.98 -20.18 -5.70
CA GLU A 45 6.29 -20.84 -5.64
C GLU A 45 6.76 -21.26 -7.04
N VAL A 46 8.07 -21.42 -7.21
CA VAL A 46 8.67 -21.87 -8.47
C VAL A 46 9.60 -23.06 -8.21
N PRO A 47 9.19 -24.29 -8.57
CA PRO A 47 7.90 -24.67 -9.17
C PRO A 47 6.73 -24.60 -8.16
N PRO A 48 5.47 -24.45 -8.63
CA PRO A 48 4.28 -24.51 -7.78
C PRO A 48 4.22 -25.81 -6.99
N VAL A 49 3.72 -25.74 -5.76
CA VAL A 49 3.59 -26.89 -4.85
C VAL A 49 2.11 -27.19 -4.62
N ASP A 50 1.73 -28.48 -4.65
CA ASP A 50 0.36 -28.90 -4.33
C ASP A 50 0.12 -28.83 -2.81
N SER A 51 -0.46 -27.72 -2.36
CA SER A 51 -0.78 -27.46 -0.95
C SER A 51 -2.05 -26.65 -0.82
N LYS A 52 -2.82 -26.92 0.24
CA LYS A 52 -4.01 -26.13 0.62
C LYS A 52 -3.66 -24.98 1.59
N ALA A 53 -2.37 -24.79 1.86
CA ALA A 53 -1.93 -23.73 2.76
C ALA A 53 -2.09 -22.36 2.10
N GLU A 54 -2.71 -21.43 2.83
CA GLU A 54 -2.88 -20.06 2.39
C GLU A 54 -2.50 -19.10 3.51
N GLY A 55 -2.19 -17.86 3.15
CA GLY A 55 -1.92 -16.84 4.14
C GLY A 55 -2.03 -15.42 3.64
N VAL A 56 -1.88 -14.51 4.59
CA VAL A 56 -1.82 -13.07 4.35
C VAL A 56 -0.69 -12.49 5.17
N ALA A 57 0.27 -11.89 4.47
CA ALA A 57 1.29 -11.06 5.07
C ALA A 57 0.87 -9.58 4.99
N THR A 58 1.01 -8.85 6.09
CA THR A 58 0.81 -7.41 6.16
C THR A 58 2.08 -6.74 6.68
N PHE A 59 2.54 -5.71 5.99
CA PHE A 59 3.69 -4.91 6.38
C PHE A 59 3.24 -3.48 6.58
N LYS A 60 3.51 -2.91 7.74
CA LYS A 60 3.24 -1.50 8.05
C LYS A 60 4.56 -0.79 8.32
N ILE A 61 4.86 0.21 7.52
CA ILE A 61 6.04 1.06 7.70
C ILE A 61 5.67 2.17 8.69
N LYS A 62 6.48 2.33 9.72
CA LYS A 62 6.38 3.43 10.68
C LYS A 62 7.79 3.95 10.92
N ASP A 63 8.04 5.18 10.49
CA ASP A 63 9.35 5.82 10.53
C ASP A 63 10.39 4.92 9.85
N ASP A 64 11.43 4.50 10.56
CA ASP A 64 12.47 3.59 10.06
C ASP A 64 12.21 2.11 10.40
N SER A 65 11.01 1.77 10.85
CA SER A 65 10.64 0.41 11.28
C SER A 65 9.53 -0.19 10.43
N ILE A 66 9.62 -1.52 10.23
CA ILE A 66 8.58 -2.29 9.55
C ILE A 66 7.95 -3.24 10.57
N LYS A 67 6.64 -3.09 10.79
CA LYS A 67 5.85 -4.08 11.53
C LYS A 67 5.24 -5.06 10.55
N SER A 68 5.67 -6.32 10.64
CA SER A 68 5.13 -7.44 9.86
C SER A 68 4.13 -8.26 10.68
N THR A 69 3.11 -8.77 10.02
CA THR A 69 2.20 -9.76 10.58
C THR A 69 1.84 -10.75 9.49
N VAL A 70 2.09 -12.03 9.75
CA VAL A 70 1.83 -13.13 8.81
C VAL A 70 0.82 -14.05 9.46
N ASN A 71 -0.33 -14.23 8.82
CA ASN A 71 -1.35 -15.19 9.23
C ASN A 71 -1.41 -16.28 8.17
N VAL A 72 -1.26 -17.52 8.58
CA VAL A 72 -1.31 -18.70 7.70
C VAL A 72 -2.30 -19.72 8.25
N THR A 73 -2.89 -20.50 7.35
CA THR A 73 -3.75 -21.63 7.67
C THR A 73 -3.43 -22.80 6.76
N GLY A 74 -3.85 -24.02 7.12
CA GLY A 74 -3.60 -25.21 6.33
C GLY A 74 -2.15 -25.70 6.35
N ILE A 75 -1.31 -25.18 7.24
CA ILE A 75 0.07 -25.62 7.48
C ILE A 75 0.27 -25.90 8.97
N ALA A 76 0.81 -27.07 9.29
CA ALA A 76 1.28 -27.41 10.63
C ALA A 76 2.78 -27.12 10.72
N ASP A 77 3.26 -26.76 11.91
CA ASP A 77 4.68 -26.61 12.22
C ASP A 77 5.44 -25.70 11.24
N VAL A 78 5.04 -24.44 11.15
CA VAL A 78 5.73 -23.42 10.34
C VAL A 78 7.22 -23.39 10.68
N SER A 79 8.06 -23.80 9.72
CA SER A 79 9.51 -23.95 9.86
C SER A 79 10.32 -22.76 9.32
N GLY A 80 9.67 -21.89 8.53
CA GLY A 80 10.29 -20.73 7.90
C GLY A 80 9.25 -19.70 7.48
N ALA A 81 9.65 -18.43 7.50
CA ALA A 81 8.93 -17.33 6.86
C ALA A 81 9.96 -16.33 6.34
N GLN A 82 10.08 -16.20 5.02
CA GLN A 82 11.15 -15.43 4.39
C GLN A 82 10.61 -14.47 3.35
N ILE A 83 11.28 -13.33 3.18
CA ILE A 83 11.04 -12.41 2.07
C ILE A 83 12.12 -12.66 1.04
N PHE A 84 11.72 -12.95 -0.20
CA PHE A 84 12.62 -13.11 -1.34
C PHE A 84 12.61 -11.85 -2.21
N MET A 85 13.78 -11.49 -2.73
CA MET A 85 13.91 -10.43 -3.72
C MET A 85 13.88 -11.02 -5.13
N GLY A 86 12.77 -10.82 -5.83
CA GLY A 86 12.60 -11.36 -7.17
C GLY A 86 11.40 -10.75 -7.90
N LYS A 87 11.33 -10.97 -9.21
CA LYS A 87 10.11 -10.74 -9.98
C LYS A 87 9.09 -11.82 -9.63
N ILE A 88 7.80 -11.50 -9.76
CA ILE A 88 6.71 -12.48 -9.62
C ILE A 88 7.00 -13.67 -10.55
N GLY A 89 6.94 -14.90 -10.01
CA GLY A 89 7.21 -16.13 -10.77
C GLY A 89 8.68 -16.40 -11.09
N GLN A 90 9.63 -15.75 -10.41
CA GLN A 90 11.05 -16.09 -10.45
C GLN A 90 11.57 -16.39 -9.05
N ASN A 91 12.42 -17.41 -8.92
CA ASN A 91 13.06 -17.72 -7.66
C ASN A 91 14.11 -16.63 -7.37
N GLY A 92 13.95 -15.92 -6.25
CA GLY A 92 14.82 -14.83 -5.83
C GLY A 92 15.70 -15.23 -4.64
N ASP A 93 16.64 -14.38 -4.27
CA ASP A 93 17.45 -14.59 -3.06
C ASP A 93 16.66 -14.18 -1.81
N PRO A 94 16.75 -14.94 -0.69
CA PRO A 94 16.13 -14.55 0.57
C PRO A 94 16.85 -13.33 1.16
N ILE A 95 16.10 -12.29 1.48
CA ILE A 95 16.63 -11.03 2.05
C ILE A 95 16.27 -10.83 3.52
N VAL A 96 15.18 -11.44 4.01
CA VAL A 96 14.74 -11.31 5.40
C VAL A 96 14.17 -12.64 5.88
N ASP A 97 14.59 -13.09 7.06
CA ASP A 97 13.98 -14.21 7.78
C ASP A 97 13.10 -13.66 8.92
N LEU A 98 11.78 -13.75 8.73
CA LEU A 98 10.78 -13.20 9.63
C LEU A 98 10.64 -13.99 10.93
N LEU A 99 11.03 -15.27 10.96
CA LEU A 99 10.96 -16.08 12.19
C LEU A 99 12.15 -15.83 13.11
N LYS A 100 13.31 -15.44 12.57
CA LYS A 100 14.46 -15.06 13.40
C LYS A 100 14.27 -13.73 14.12
N ILE A 101 13.45 -12.85 13.56
CA ILE A 101 13.25 -11.47 14.06
C ILE A 101 11.89 -11.27 14.76
N GLY A 102 11.03 -12.28 14.76
CA GLY A 102 9.65 -12.19 15.25
C GLY A 102 9.28 -13.33 16.19
N GLU A 103 8.12 -13.19 16.84
CA GLU A 103 7.56 -14.23 17.70
C GLU A 103 6.53 -15.05 16.93
N LYS A 104 6.65 -16.38 17.01
CA LYS A 104 5.63 -17.32 16.52
C LYS A 104 4.57 -17.48 17.60
N THR A 105 3.31 -17.27 17.26
CA THR A 105 2.17 -17.55 18.14
C THR A 105 1.23 -18.53 17.45
N GLU A 106 0.99 -19.67 18.08
CA GLU A 106 -0.03 -20.63 17.66
C GLU A 106 -1.33 -20.29 18.41
N ARG A 107 -2.46 -20.27 17.69
CA ARG A 107 -3.78 -20.02 18.26
C ARG A 107 -4.67 -21.24 18.06
#